data_AF-A0A238VEL8-F1
#
_entry.id   AF-A0A238VEL8-F1
#
_cell.length_a   1.000
_cell.length_b   1.000
_cell.length_c   1.000
_cell.angle_alpha   90.00
_cell.angle_beta   90.00
_cell.angle_gamma   90.00
#
_symmetry.space_group_name_H-M   'P 1'
#
loop_
_entity.id
_entity.type
_entity.pdbx_description
1 polymer ?
#
loop_
_entity_poly.entity_id
_entity_poly.type
_entity_poly.pdbx_seq_one_letter_code
_entity_poly.pdbx_strand_id
1 'polypeptide(L)'
;MRMLNIMTAVSAAVLSVSLASTASASTVVTIDTFDVTSTAVDDGGGFLPNAVQVSGASILGGFRDTQAANNTGEFLGTVAKTNGSSSGFLNVSNGAGTSGSGTFTWDGDDSPTSVNTFGLGGVDLSLGVNDSFAFDVISIDAPFLFSLQLWDADSSSTALKTFQVSDAGTTQYILFSEFSGIDFTNVGAIQLILAGGNNSDIEINEFSATIVPPATVPLPASIPLLMVGLGALGLMRRKNS
;
A
#
# COMPACT_ATOMS: atom_id res chain seq x y z
N MET A 1 2.95 -29.59 -78.36
CA MET A 1 3.74 -28.61 -77.60
C MET A 1 2.75 -27.58 -77.03
N ARG A 2 2.31 -27.78 -75.77
CA ARG A 2 1.34 -26.90 -75.09
C ARG A 2 2.14 -25.94 -74.21
N MET A 3 2.05 -24.64 -74.45
CA MET A 3 2.58 -23.62 -73.54
C MET A 3 1.50 -23.22 -72.52
N LEU A 4 1.87 -23.29 -71.25
CA LEU A 4 1.09 -22.99 -70.06
C LEU A 4 1.32 -21.51 -69.71
N ASN A 5 0.27 -20.68 -69.72
CA ASN A 5 0.36 -19.28 -69.29
C ASN A 5 0.26 -19.18 -67.76
N ILE A 6 1.24 -18.49 -67.19
CA ILE A 6 1.50 -18.33 -65.76
C ILE A 6 0.51 -17.33 -65.14
N MET A 7 -0.17 -17.75 -64.06
CA MET A 7 -0.98 -16.89 -63.20
C MET A 7 -0.07 -15.97 -62.38
N THR A 8 -0.22 -14.66 -62.53
CA THR A 8 0.41 -13.64 -61.68
C THR A 8 -0.39 -13.48 -60.39
N ALA A 9 0.12 -14.03 -59.29
CA ALA A 9 -0.40 -13.75 -57.95
C ALA A 9 0.32 -12.51 -57.38
N VAL A 10 -0.42 -11.42 -57.19
CA VAL A 10 0.07 -10.22 -56.48
C VAL A 10 -0.02 -10.49 -54.99
N SER A 11 1.13 -10.70 -54.33
CA SER A 11 1.21 -10.71 -52.86
C SER A 11 1.39 -9.29 -52.35
N ALA A 12 0.36 -8.76 -51.66
CA ALA A 12 0.48 -7.55 -50.86
C ALA A 12 0.86 -7.94 -49.43
N ALA A 13 2.13 -7.76 -49.07
CA ALA A 13 2.58 -7.89 -47.69
C ALA A 13 2.23 -6.60 -46.94
N VAL A 14 1.26 -6.68 -46.02
CA VAL A 14 0.94 -5.59 -45.09
C VAL A 14 1.95 -5.66 -43.94
N LEU A 15 2.87 -4.70 -43.90
CA LEU A 15 3.81 -4.53 -42.79
C LEU A 15 3.08 -3.80 -41.65
N SER A 16 2.55 -4.54 -40.67
CA SER A 16 2.01 -3.96 -39.44
C SER A 16 3.16 -3.60 -38.49
N VAL A 17 3.51 -2.31 -38.42
CA VAL A 17 4.41 -1.78 -37.38
C VAL A 17 3.61 -1.73 -36.07
N SER A 18 3.82 -2.71 -35.19
CA SER A 18 3.30 -2.67 -33.83
C SER A 18 4.14 -1.70 -33.00
N LEU A 19 3.65 -0.47 -32.81
CA LEU A 19 4.08 0.36 -31.69
C LEU A 19 3.55 -0.29 -30.41
N ALA A 20 4.31 -1.23 -29.86
CA ALA A 20 4.10 -1.66 -28.48
C ALA A 20 4.59 -0.52 -27.58
N SER A 21 3.68 0.32 -27.10
CA SER A 21 3.99 1.19 -25.96
C SER A 21 4.29 0.27 -24.78
N THR A 22 5.55 0.18 -24.38
CA THR A 22 5.96 -0.46 -23.13
C THR A 22 5.34 0.33 -22.00
N ALA A 23 4.20 -0.15 -21.49
CA ALA A 23 3.66 0.29 -20.22
C ALA A 23 4.76 0.05 -19.17
N SER A 24 5.32 1.12 -18.62
CA SER A 24 6.18 0.97 -17.44
C SER A 24 5.25 0.58 -16.29
N ALA A 25 5.37 -0.65 -15.82
CA ALA A 25 4.64 -1.09 -14.65
C ALA A 25 5.21 -0.35 -13.43
N SER A 26 4.41 0.52 -12.82
CA SER A 26 4.72 1.08 -11.50
C SER A 26 4.84 -0.09 -10.54
N THR A 27 5.96 -0.21 -9.84
CA THR A 27 6.16 -1.29 -8.86
C THR A 27 5.74 -0.77 -7.50
N VAL A 28 4.51 -1.07 -7.10
CA VAL A 28 4.02 -0.76 -5.76
C VAL A 28 4.86 -1.55 -4.75
N VAL A 29 5.38 -0.87 -3.73
CA VAL A 29 6.02 -1.53 -2.59
C VAL A 29 4.98 -1.65 -1.49
N THR A 30 4.43 -2.84 -1.31
CA THR A 30 3.51 -3.13 -0.21
C THR A 30 4.28 -3.10 1.11
N ILE A 31 3.82 -2.28 2.04
CA ILE A 31 4.37 -2.20 3.39
C ILE A 31 3.64 -3.20 4.29
N ASP A 32 2.31 -3.22 4.23
CA ASP A 32 1.51 -4.20 4.98
C ASP A 32 0.13 -4.37 4.35
N THR A 33 -0.34 -5.61 4.25
CA THR A 33 -1.73 -5.92 3.86
C THR A 33 -2.67 -6.07 5.06
N PHE A 34 -2.13 -6.11 6.28
CA PHE A 34 -2.84 -6.37 7.54
C PHE A 34 -3.56 -7.72 7.61
N ASP A 35 -3.13 -8.70 6.81
CA ASP A 35 -3.66 -10.08 6.85
C ASP A 35 -3.14 -10.91 8.04
N VAL A 36 -2.02 -10.51 8.63
CA VAL A 36 -1.47 -11.15 9.83
C VAL A 36 -2.11 -10.54 11.06
N THR A 37 -2.76 -11.34 11.91
CA THR A 37 -3.43 -10.88 13.13
C THR A 37 -2.44 -10.48 14.21
N SER A 38 -2.60 -9.29 14.77
CA SER A 38 -1.97 -8.81 16.00
C SER A 38 -3.00 -8.05 16.83
N THR A 39 -2.93 -8.16 18.16
CA THR A 39 -3.80 -7.40 19.08
C THR A 39 -2.95 -6.92 20.25
N ALA A 40 -2.92 -5.59 20.44
CA ALA A 40 -2.38 -4.93 21.62
C ALA A 40 -3.50 -4.18 22.33
N VAL A 41 -3.50 -4.25 23.66
CA VAL A 41 -4.48 -3.56 24.50
C VAL A 41 -3.73 -2.88 25.62
N ASP A 42 -3.94 -1.57 25.77
CA ASP A 42 -3.41 -0.88 26.95
C ASP A 42 -4.41 -0.99 28.09
N ASP A 43 -4.00 -1.76 29.09
CA ASP A 43 -4.77 -1.95 30.31
C ASP A 43 -4.19 -1.16 31.48
N GLY A 44 -3.07 -0.44 31.35
CA GLY A 44 -2.47 0.28 32.48
C GLY A 44 -2.13 -0.60 33.71
N GLY A 45 -2.11 -1.93 33.57
CA GLY A 45 -1.97 -2.90 34.66
C GLY A 45 -1.17 -4.16 34.32
N GLY A 46 -0.83 -4.38 33.04
CA GLY A 46 0.02 -5.47 32.56
C GLY A 46 -0.67 -6.85 32.48
N PHE A 47 -2.00 -6.92 32.54
CA PHE A 47 -2.78 -8.15 32.35
C PHE A 47 -2.91 -8.54 30.88
N LEU A 48 -2.93 -7.56 29.97
CA LEU A 48 -2.87 -7.76 28.52
C LEU A 48 -1.58 -7.18 27.95
N PRO A 49 -1.05 -7.76 26.85
CA PRO A 49 0.07 -7.16 26.16
C PRO A 49 -0.35 -5.83 25.55
N ASN A 50 0.29 -4.74 25.99
CA ASN A 50 0.17 -3.43 25.36
C ASN A 50 1.06 -3.28 24.12
N ALA A 51 1.88 -4.31 23.83
CA ALA A 51 2.75 -4.41 22.68
C ALA A 51 2.90 -5.87 22.24
N VAL A 52 2.90 -6.12 20.93
CA VAL A 52 3.10 -7.46 20.34
C VAL A 52 3.83 -7.34 19.01
N GLN A 53 4.72 -8.29 18.72
CA GLN A 53 5.34 -8.45 17.40
C GLN A 53 4.75 -9.66 16.69
N VAL A 54 4.52 -9.53 15.38
CA VAL A 54 4.07 -10.63 14.52
C VAL A 54 4.89 -10.71 13.26
N SER A 55 5.09 -11.92 12.75
CA SER A 55 5.82 -12.19 11.52
C SER A 55 4.89 -12.58 10.37
N GLY A 56 5.17 -12.17 9.14
CA GLY A 56 4.45 -12.68 7.97
C GLY A 56 4.96 -12.16 6.63
N ALA A 57 4.68 -12.91 5.57
CA ALA A 57 5.17 -12.64 4.22
C ALA A 57 4.53 -11.41 3.56
N SER A 58 3.38 -10.96 4.06
CA SER A 58 2.70 -9.74 3.58
C SER A 58 3.11 -8.48 4.34
N ILE A 59 4.12 -8.58 5.21
CA ILE A 59 4.66 -7.49 6.01
C ILE A 59 6.06 -7.16 5.49
N LEU A 60 6.32 -5.88 5.18
CA LEU A 60 7.65 -5.42 4.78
C LEU A 60 8.66 -5.66 5.91
N GLY A 61 9.82 -6.21 5.55
CA GLY A 61 10.82 -6.65 6.54
C GLY A 61 10.45 -7.92 7.29
N GLY A 62 9.26 -8.49 7.05
CA GLY A 62 8.80 -9.76 7.61
C GLY A 62 8.19 -9.68 9.00
N PHE A 63 8.25 -8.52 9.68
CA PHE A 63 7.78 -8.33 11.05
C PHE A 63 7.08 -6.98 11.21
N ARG A 64 5.99 -6.97 12.00
CA ARG A 64 5.28 -5.77 12.41
C ARG A 64 5.10 -5.79 13.93
N ASP A 65 5.41 -4.66 14.55
CA ASP A 65 5.03 -4.38 15.92
C ASP A 65 3.69 -3.67 15.99
N THR A 66 2.91 -3.99 17.00
CA THR A 66 1.64 -3.34 17.29
C THR A 66 1.61 -2.99 18.76
N GLN A 67 1.41 -1.72 19.06
CA GLN A 67 1.32 -1.20 20.41
C GLN A 67 0.02 -0.42 20.57
N ALA A 68 -0.56 -0.49 21.76
CA ALA A 68 -1.66 0.35 22.20
C ALA A 68 -1.18 1.19 23.39
N ALA A 69 -1.55 2.47 23.39
CA ALA A 69 -1.29 3.38 24.50
C ALA A 69 -2.55 4.19 24.81
N ASN A 70 -2.99 4.12 26.06
CA ASN A 70 -4.12 4.87 26.59
C ASN A 70 -3.60 6.16 27.21
N ASN A 71 -4.03 7.30 26.67
CA ASN A 71 -3.58 8.61 27.11
C ASN A 71 -4.45 9.13 28.27
N THR A 72 -5.75 8.89 28.18
CA THR A 72 -6.74 9.27 29.20
C THR A 72 -7.90 8.30 29.14
N GLY A 73 -8.51 7.94 30.27
CA GLY A 73 -9.78 7.23 30.30
C GLY A 73 -9.76 5.96 31.13
N GLU A 74 -10.57 4.99 30.72
CA GLU A 74 -10.83 3.76 31.46
C GLU A 74 -9.74 2.70 31.22
N PHE A 75 -9.60 1.79 32.19
CA PHE A 75 -8.84 0.55 32.04
C PHE A 75 -9.31 -0.21 30.80
N LEU A 76 -8.39 -0.70 29.96
CA LEU A 76 -8.69 -1.36 28.66
C LEU A 76 -9.36 -0.45 27.63
N GLY A 77 -9.22 0.87 27.77
CA GLY A 77 -9.91 1.82 26.94
C GLY A 77 -9.36 1.95 25.51
N THR A 78 -8.11 1.53 25.23
CA THR A 78 -7.52 1.62 23.89
C THR A 78 -7.09 0.24 23.39
N VAL A 79 -7.52 -0.11 22.18
CA VAL A 79 -7.18 -1.35 21.49
C VAL A 79 -6.60 -1.03 20.12
N ALA A 80 -5.42 -1.57 19.82
CA ALA A 80 -4.81 -1.53 18.49
C ALA A 80 -4.71 -2.97 17.96
N LYS A 81 -5.27 -3.24 16.79
CA LYS A 81 -5.31 -4.59 16.25
C LYS A 81 -5.27 -4.62 14.73
N THR A 82 -4.88 -5.75 14.17
CA THR A 82 -5.05 -6.08 12.76
C THR A 82 -5.88 -7.35 12.63
N ASN A 83 -6.57 -7.49 11.50
CA ASN A 83 -7.37 -8.67 11.19
C ASN A 83 -8.35 -9.02 12.33
N GLY A 84 -9.29 -8.08 12.57
CA GLY A 84 -10.32 -8.18 13.60
C GLY A 84 -11.46 -9.12 13.21
N SER A 85 -12.64 -8.58 12.88
CA SER A 85 -13.78 -9.36 12.36
C SER A 85 -13.64 -9.72 10.87
N SER A 86 -12.69 -9.08 10.17
CA SER A 86 -12.38 -9.23 8.76
C SER A 86 -10.87 -9.11 8.55
N SER A 87 -10.34 -9.86 7.59
CA SER A 87 -8.93 -9.80 7.18
C SER A 87 -8.64 -8.58 6.32
N GLY A 88 -7.41 -8.10 6.37
CA GLY A 88 -6.94 -6.99 5.56
C GLY A 88 -7.04 -5.61 6.22
N PHE A 89 -7.44 -5.55 7.49
CA PHE A 89 -7.70 -4.27 8.16
C PHE A 89 -6.85 -4.06 9.40
N LEU A 90 -6.41 -2.83 9.60
CA LEU A 90 -5.86 -2.30 10.83
C LEU A 90 -6.93 -1.44 11.51
N ASN A 91 -7.13 -1.65 12.81
CA ASN A 91 -8.08 -0.91 13.61
C ASN A 91 -7.44 -0.35 14.88
N VAL A 92 -7.78 0.89 15.19
CA VAL A 92 -7.56 1.49 16.52
C VAL A 92 -8.92 1.90 17.05
N SER A 93 -9.23 1.48 18.27
CA SER A 93 -10.50 1.75 18.92
C SER A 93 -10.28 2.31 20.31
N ASN A 94 -10.99 3.39 20.61
CA ASN A 94 -11.01 4.02 21.91
C ASN A 94 -12.41 3.92 22.52
N GLY A 95 -12.50 3.27 23.67
CA GLY A 95 -13.74 3.11 24.44
C GLY A 95 -14.30 4.42 24.99
N ALA A 96 -15.41 4.30 25.72
CA ALA A 96 -16.11 5.46 26.23
C ALA A 96 -15.25 6.30 27.20
N GLY A 97 -15.17 7.61 26.92
CA GLY A 97 -14.37 8.54 27.71
C GLY A 97 -12.86 8.31 27.63
N THR A 98 -12.41 7.47 26.69
CA THR A 98 -11.00 7.12 26.52
C THR A 98 -10.43 7.76 25.27
N SER A 99 -9.23 8.33 25.37
CA SER A 99 -8.39 8.73 24.24
C SER A 99 -7.07 7.98 24.30
N GLY A 100 -6.51 7.68 23.14
CA GLY A 100 -5.31 6.86 23.04
C GLY A 100 -4.84 6.71 21.61
N SER A 101 -3.81 5.90 21.44
CA SER A 101 -3.15 5.67 20.16
C SER A 101 -2.82 4.21 19.92
N GLY A 102 -2.85 3.83 18.65
CA GLY A 102 -2.20 2.63 18.15
C GLY A 102 -0.91 3.00 17.43
N THR A 103 0.18 2.30 17.74
CA THR A 103 1.47 2.44 17.06
C THR A 103 1.80 1.16 16.33
N PHE A 104 2.19 1.28 15.06
CA PHE A 104 2.55 0.16 14.20
C PHE A 104 3.94 0.43 13.63
N THR A 105 4.89 -0.48 13.88
CA THR A 105 6.29 -0.32 13.46
C THR A 105 6.68 -1.46 12.51
N TRP A 106 7.40 -1.11 11.45
CA TRP A 106 8.05 -2.03 10.52
C TRP A 106 9.54 -1.77 10.52
N ASP A 107 10.27 -2.59 11.26
CA ASP A 107 11.68 -2.41 11.57
C ASP A 107 12.41 -3.74 11.83
N GLY A 108 11.86 -4.85 11.35
CA GLY A 108 12.50 -6.17 11.40
C GLY A 108 12.21 -6.98 12.67
N ASP A 109 12.97 -8.06 12.88
CA ASP A 109 12.85 -8.93 14.06
C ASP A 109 13.53 -8.27 15.27
N ASP A 110 12.74 -7.76 16.20
CA ASP A 110 13.21 -6.98 17.35
C ASP A 110 12.21 -7.02 18.54
N SER A 111 12.29 -6.05 19.46
CA SER A 111 11.34 -5.93 20.56
C SER A 111 10.18 -5.00 20.20
N PRO A 112 8.91 -5.36 20.45
CA PRO A 112 7.73 -4.59 20.04
C PRO A 112 7.53 -3.25 20.76
N THR A 113 8.50 -2.83 21.57
CA THR A 113 8.48 -1.58 22.35
C THR A 113 9.68 -0.67 22.05
N SER A 114 10.56 -1.10 21.14
CA SER A 114 11.67 -0.29 20.62
C SER A 114 11.44 0.02 19.14
N VAL A 115 12.34 0.81 18.56
CA VAL A 115 12.46 0.93 17.11
C VAL A 115 13.88 0.56 16.73
N ASN A 116 14.05 -0.52 15.96
CA ASN A 116 15.29 -0.87 15.32
C ASN A 116 15.46 -0.07 14.02
N THR A 117 16.06 1.12 14.11
CA THR A 117 16.19 2.06 12.99
C THR A 117 16.94 1.53 11.76
N PHE A 118 17.53 0.33 11.85
CA PHE A 118 18.28 -0.33 10.77
C PHE A 118 17.63 -1.63 10.29
N GLY A 119 16.55 -2.10 10.91
CA GLY A 119 16.15 -3.50 10.77
C GLY A 119 15.43 -3.86 9.48
N LEU A 120 15.00 -2.88 8.68
CA LEU A 120 14.61 -3.13 7.28
C LEU A 120 15.82 -3.36 6.36
N GLY A 121 17.04 -2.98 6.79
CA GLY A 121 18.26 -3.21 6.01
C GLY A 121 18.41 -2.35 4.76
N GLY A 122 17.79 -1.17 4.72
CA GLY A 122 17.92 -0.22 3.61
C GLY A 122 16.99 -0.54 2.45
N VAL A 123 15.69 -0.66 2.72
CA VAL A 123 14.68 -0.88 1.68
C VAL A 123 14.52 0.37 0.83
N ASP A 124 14.54 0.19 -0.49
CA ASP A 124 14.18 1.23 -1.45
C ASP A 124 12.65 1.31 -1.62
N LEU A 125 12.03 2.33 -1.02
CA LEU A 125 10.60 2.61 -1.16
C LEU A 125 10.29 3.39 -2.45
N SER A 126 11.31 3.94 -3.13
CA SER A 126 11.18 4.69 -4.39
C SER A 126 11.26 3.81 -5.64
N LEU A 127 11.36 2.48 -5.45
CA LEU A 127 11.33 1.50 -6.53
C LEU A 127 10.17 1.75 -7.48
N GLY A 128 10.44 1.63 -8.78
CA GLY A 128 9.39 1.70 -9.80
C GLY A 128 8.66 3.05 -9.89
N VAL A 129 9.33 4.15 -9.51
CA VAL A 129 8.87 5.55 -9.51
C VAL A 129 7.87 5.93 -8.42
N ASN A 130 7.82 5.18 -7.32
CA ASN A 130 7.01 5.56 -6.17
C ASN A 130 7.48 6.89 -5.58
N ASP A 131 6.53 7.76 -5.28
CA ASP A 131 6.76 9.11 -4.77
C ASP A 131 5.83 9.47 -3.60
N SER A 132 5.08 8.49 -3.09
CA SER A 132 4.10 8.68 -2.04
C SER A 132 3.87 7.42 -1.21
N PHE A 133 3.37 7.61 0.01
CA PHE A 133 2.68 6.57 0.75
C PHE A 133 1.18 6.62 0.46
N ALA A 134 0.53 5.46 0.49
CA ALA A 134 -0.92 5.34 0.34
C ALA A 134 -1.51 4.37 1.37
N PHE A 135 -2.70 4.70 1.85
CA PHE A 135 -3.58 3.80 2.60
C PHE A 135 -5.04 4.23 2.46
N ASP A 136 -5.94 3.26 2.57
CA ASP A 136 -7.38 3.51 2.48
C ASP A 136 -7.98 3.66 3.87
N VAL A 137 -8.73 4.73 4.09
CA VAL A 137 -9.52 4.92 5.32
C VAL A 137 -10.90 4.37 5.09
N ILE A 138 -11.18 3.21 5.66
CA ILE A 138 -12.39 2.42 5.41
C ILE A 138 -13.55 2.95 6.26
N SER A 139 -13.28 3.18 7.54
CA SER A 139 -14.21 3.80 8.46
C SER A 139 -13.48 4.66 9.48
N ILE A 140 -14.14 5.74 9.90
CA ILE A 140 -13.69 6.66 10.93
C ILE A 140 -14.93 7.35 11.49
N ASP A 141 -15.06 7.44 12.81
CA ASP A 141 -16.22 8.06 13.47
C ASP A 141 -15.90 9.40 14.16
N ALA A 142 -14.61 9.68 14.39
CA ALA A 142 -14.08 10.93 14.90
C ALA A 142 -12.68 11.20 14.33
N PRO A 143 -12.20 12.46 14.30
CA PRO A 143 -10.88 12.75 13.73
C PRO A 143 -9.72 12.02 14.42
N PHE A 144 -8.80 11.52 13.61
CA PHE A 144 -7.52 10.94 14.06
C PHE A 144 -6.35 11.79 13.60
N LEU A 145 -5.33 11.90 14.45
CA LEU A 145 -4.03 12.45 14.12
C LEU A 145 -3.13 11.31 13.64
N PHE A 146 -2.75 11.35 12.37
CA PHE A 146 -1.81 10.43 11.75
C PHE A 146 -0.42 10.99 11.89
N SER A 147 0.52 10.19 12.38
CA SER A 147 1.94 10.51 12.39
C SER A 147 2.73 9.39 11.74
N LEU A 148 3.36 9.69 10.61
CA LEU A 148 4.23 8.76 9.89
C LEU A 148 5.68 9.18 10.09
N GLN A 149 6.45 8.31 10.74
CA GLN A 149 7.87 8.50 11.01
C GLN A 149 8.71 7.49 10.24
N LEU A 150 9.85 7.95 9.76
CA LEU A 150 10.80 7.18 8.95
C LEU A 150 12.20 7.31 9.54
N TRP A 151 13.02 6.28 9.34
CA TRP A 151 14.44 6.29 9.66
C TRP A 151 15.27 5.83 8.46
N ASP A 152 16.42 6.46 8.28
CA ASP A 152 17.44 6.07 7.31
C ASP A 152 18.33 4.95 7.87
N ALA A 153 18.59 3.93 7.06
CA ALA A 153 19.42 2.79 7.44
C ALA A 153 20.93 3.10 7.47
N ASP A 154 21.40 4.28 7.08
CA ASP A 154 22.84 4.61 7.11
C ASP A 154 23.22 5.76 8.05
N SER A 155 22.29 6.64 8.38
CA SER A 155 22.60 7.94 8.99
C SER A 155 21.84 8.23 10.28
N SER A 156 20.97 7.32 10.74
CA SER A 156 20.01 7.55 11.84
C SER A 156 19.11 8.78 11.64
N SER A 157 19.13 9.37 10.43
CA SER A 157 18.28 10.48 10.06
C SER A 157 16.83 10.05 10.18
N THR A 158 15.97 10.97 10.64
CA THR A 158 14.55 10.71 10.80
C THR A 158 13.74 11.82 10.18
N ALA A 159 12.60 11.44 9.59
CA ALA A 159 11.61 12.39 9.12
C ALA A 159 10.24 12.00 9.68
N LEU A 160 9.46 13.01 10.07
CA LEU A 160 8.14 12.86 10.65
C LEU A 160 7.16 13.73 9.87
N LYS A 161 6.04 13.14 9.48
CA LYS A 161 4.89 13.86 8.93
C LYS A 161 3.67 13.61 9.80
N THR A 162 3.03 14.69 10.23
CA THR A 162 1.78 14.64 10.99
C THR A 162 0.66 15.38 10.25
N PHE A 163 -0.52 14.79 10.21
CA PHE A 163 -1.73 15.38 9.60
C PHE A 163 -2.99 14.77 10.22
N GLN A 164 -4.12 15.45 10.07
CA GLN A 164 -5.39 14.99 10.61
C GLN A 164 -6.23 14.38 9.50
N VAL A 165 -6.91 13.28 9.80
CA VAL A 165 -7.90 12.65 8.92
C VAL A 165 -9.25 12.60 9.64
N SER A 166 -10.32 12.94 8.93
CA SER A 166 -11.70 12.95 9.46
C SER A 166 -12.71 12.23 8.57
N ASP A 167 -12.33 11.79 7.37
CA ASP A 167 -13.26 11.36 6.34
C ASP A 167 -13.00 9.90 5.95
N ALA A 168 -14.05 9.08 5.99
CA ALA A 168 -14.03 7.68 5.53
C ALA A 168 -14.18 7.57 4.00
N GLY A 169 -13.86 6.39 3.47
CA GLY A 169 -14.01 6.06 2.05
C GLY A 169 -13.02 6.80 1.15
N THR A 170 -11.89 7.23 1.70
CA THR A 170 -10.85 7.98 0.98
C THR A 170 -9.51 7.25 1.04
N THR A 171 -8.77 7.28 -0.06
CA THR A 171 -7.35 6.96 -0.07
C THR A 171 -6.57 8.19 0.35
N GLN A 172 -5.78 8.06 1.39
CA GLN A 172 -4.86 9.11 1.82
C GLN A 172 -3.52 8.93 1.12
N TYR A 173 -2.97 10.03 0.64
CA TYR A 173 -1.65 10.05 0.02
C TYR A 173 -0.75 11.01 0.77
N ILE A 174 0.48 10.57 1.06
CA ILE A 174 1.52 11.42 1.66
C ILE A 174 2.70 11.42 0.71
N LEU A 175 3.01 12.56 0.11
CA LEU A 175 4.11 12.63 -0.85
C LEU A 175 5.46 12.52 -0.11
N PHE A 176 6.42 11.82 -0.72
CA PHE A 176 7.80 11.76 -0.24
C PHE A 176 8.43 13.15 -0.12
N SER A 177 8.02 14.08 -0.99
CA SER A 177 8.43 15.49 -0.96
C SER A 177 7.94 16.28 0.27
N GLU A 178 6.99 15.73 1.04
CA GLU A 178 6.57 16.31 2.33
C GLU A 178 7.52 15.97 3.47
N PHE A 179 8.48 15.07 3.24
CA PHE A 179 9.54 14.73 4.18
C PHE A 179 10.84 15.45 3.80
N SER A 180 11.67 15.72 4.80
CA SER A 180 12.97 16.37 4.62
C SER A 180 14.06 15.58 5.33
N GLY A 181 15.21 15.40 4.68
CA GLY A 181 16.37 14.77 5.32
C GLY A 181 16.27 13.25 5.46
N ILE A 182 15.46 12.60 4.61
CA ILE A 182 15.33 11.13 4.54
C ILE A 182 15.67 10.67 3.13
N ASP A 183 16.41 9.56 3.01
CA ASP A 183 16.66 8.87 1.75
C ASP A 183 15.67 7.70 1.58
N PHE A 184 14.70 7.87 0.67
CA PHE A 184 13.71 6.83 0.38
C PHE A 184 14.28 5.61 -0.36
N THR A 185 15.52 5.68 -0.84
CA THR A 185 16.23 4.53 -1.42
C THR A 185 16.88 3.65 -0.36
N ASN A 186 16.89 4.07 0.91
CA ASN A 186 17.62 3.41 1.99
C ASN A 186 16.86 3.47 3.33
N VAL A 187 15.60 3.08 3.35
CA VAL A 187 14.77 3.15 4.57
C VAL A 187 15.10 2.00 5.53
N GLY A 188 15.37 2.36 6.78
CA GLY A 188 15.74 1.43 7.86
C GLY A 188 14.60 1.05 8.80
N ALA A 189 13.61 1.94 8.98
CA ALA A 189 12.39 1.66 9.73
C ALA A 189 11.24 2.59 9.32
N ILE A 190 10.00 2.14 9.54
CA ILE A 190 8.76 2.92 9.33
C ILE A 190 7.89 2.78 10.57
N GLN A 191 7.30 3.87 11.05
CA GLN A 191 6.34 3.86 12.15
C GLN A 191 5.11 4.70 11.82
N LEU A 192 3.93 4.10 11.97
CA LEU A 192 2.64 4.76 11.87
C LEU A 192 1.99 4.84 13.25
N ILE A 193 1.67 6.06 13.67
CA ILE A 193 0.92 6.33 14.91
C ILE A 193 -0.44 6.90 14.53
N LEU A 194 -1.49 6.25 15.03
CA LEU A 194 -2.87 6.69 14.89
C LEU A 194 -3.38 7.12 16.26
N ALA A 195 -3.46 8.43 16.49
CA ALA A 195 -3.94 8.98 17.76
C ALA A 195 -5.36 9.52 17.63
N GLY A 196 -6.28 8.91 18.38
CA GLY A 196 -7.69 9.24 18.38
C GLY A 196 -8.10 10.03 19.63
N GLY A 197 -9.17 10.81 19.50
CA GLY A 197 -9.81 11.49 20.62
C GLY A 197 -10.64 10.55 21.50
N ASN A 198 -11.54 11.14 22.30
CA ASN A 198 -12.48 10.35 23.08
C ASN A 198 -13.46 9.60 22.18
N ASN A 199 -13.73 8.33 22.47
CA ASN A 199 -14.73 7.52 21.76
C ASN A 199 -14.50 7.46 20.24
N SER A 200 -13.23 7.36 19.83
CA SER A 200 -12.86 7.40 18.42
C SER A 200 -12.39 6.03 17.95
N ASP A 201 -12.94 5.57 16.83
CA ASP A 201 -12.59 4.35 16.14
C ASP A 201 -12.15 4.67 14.70
N ILE A 202 -11.12 3.96 14.24
CA ILE A 202 -10.66 4.03 12.85
C ILE A 202 -10.34 2.64 12.32
N GLU A 203 -10.65 2.42 11.04
CA GLU A 203 -10.25 1.26 10.27
C GLU A 203 -9.56 1.72 8.98
N ILE A 204 -8.34 1.23 8.76
CA ILE A 204 -7.61 1.41 7.51
C ILE A 204 -7.32 0.08 6.85
N ASN A 205 -7.15 0.11 5.54
CA ASN A 205 -6.73 -1.03 4.71
C ASN A 205 -5.46 -0.64 3.95
N GLU A 206 -4.63 -1.66 3.70
CA GLU A 206 -3.42 -1.66 2.87
C GLU A 206 -2.50 -0.44 3.04
N PHE A 207 -1.30 -0.65 3.56
CA PHE A 207 -0.28 0.38 3.59
C PHE A 207 0.79 0.11 2.54
N SER A 208 1.08 1.08 1.68
CA SER A 208 2.03 0.91 0.57
C SER A 208 2.78 2.20 0.23
N ALA A 209 3.91 2.05 -0.46
CA ALA A 209 4.51 3.10 -1.25
C ALA A 209 4.12 2.95 -2.73
N THR A 210 3.71 4.05 -3.35
CA THR A 210 3.12 4.09 -4.70
C THR A 210 3.41 5.43 -5.38
N ILE A 211 2.97 5.57 -6.64
CA ILE A 211 3.01 6.83 -7.39
C ILE A 211 1.66 7.55 -7.35
N VAL A 212 1.68 8.88 -7.25
CA VAL A 212 0.48 9.73 -7.37
C VAL A 212 0.49 10.59 -8.63
N PRO A 213 -0.59 10.57 -9.45
CA PRO A 213 -1.70 9.63 -9.39
C PRO A 213 -1.23 8.21 -9.78
N PRO A 214 -1.92 7.15 -9.34
CA PRO A 214 -1.58 5.78 -9.71
C PRO A 214 -1.42 5.67 -11.22
N ALA A 215 -0.35 5.01 -11.67
CA ALA A 215 -0.10 4.83 -13.09
C ALA A 215 -1.36 4.25 -13.75
N THR A 216 -1.90 4.94 -14.76
CA THR A 216 -3.06 4.43 -15.48
C THR A 216 -2.66 3.11 -16.11
N VAL A 217 -3.22 2.00 -15.61
CA VAL A 217 -3.01 0.68 -16.21
C VAL A 217 -3.47 0.78 -17.66
N PRO A 218 -2.59 0.65 -18.66
CA PRO A 218 -3.02 0.76 -20.04
C PRO A 218 -4.02 -0.35 -20.29
N LEU A 219 -5.22 0.02 -20.72
CA LEU A 219 -6.21 -0.97 -21.12
C LEU A 219 -5.51 -1.92 -22.09
N PRO A 220 -5.58 -3.24 -21.88
CA PRO A 220 -4.84 -4.17 -22.71
C PRO A 220 -5.21 -3.89 -24.17
N ALA A 221 -4.18 -3.79 -25.03
CA ALA A 221 -4.35 -3.54 -26.46
C ALA A 221 -5.26 -4.58 -27.15
N SER A 222 -5.65 -5.63 -26.42
CA SER A 222 -6.66 -6.61 -26.78
C SER A 222 -8.00 -6.00 -27.18
N ILE A 223 -8.44 -4.85 -26.64
CA ILE A 223 -9.71 -4.25 -27.07
C ILE A 223 -9.61 -3.74 -28.51
N PRO A 224 -8.65 -2.87 -28.88
CA PRO A 224 -8.38 -2.54 -30.28
C PRO A 224 -8.12 -3.78 -31.15
N LEU A 225 -7.32 -4.74 -30.68
CA LEU A 225 -6.99 -5.94 -31.45
C LEU A 225 -8.21 -6.83 -31.72
N LEU A 226 -9.10 -6.98 -30.74
CA LEU A 226 -10.36 -7.71 -30.87
C LEU A 226 -11.27 -7.01 -31.87
N MET A 227 -11.37 -5.67 -31.82
CA MET A 227 -12.14 -4.90 -32.79
C MET A 227 -11.58 -5.02 -34.21
N VAL A 228 -10.25 -4.96 -34.36
CA VAL A 228 -9.58 -5.17 -35.66
C VAL A 228 -9.77 -6.61 -36.15
N GLY A 229 -9.65 -7.60 -35.27
CA GLY A 229 -9.86 -9.01 -35.60
C GLY A 229 -11.29 -9.31 -36.05
N LEU A 230 -12.28 -8.78 -35.33
CA LEU A 230 -13.70 -8.90 -35.70
C LEU A 230 -14.02 -8.15 -36.99
N GLY A 231 -13.44 -6.97 -37.20
CA GLY A 231 -13.56 -6.22 -38.44
C GLY A 231 -12.98 -6.97 -39.64
N ALA A 232 -11.80 -7.57 -39.49
CA ALA A 232 -11.17 -8.38 -40.53
C ALA A 232 -12.00 -9.64 -40.87
N LEU A 233 -12.52 -10.34 -39.85
CA LEU A 233 -13.40 -11.49 -40.03
C LEU A 233 -14.72 -11.11 -40.73
N GLY A 234 -15.29 -9.95 -40.39
CA GLY A 234 -16.49 -9.40 -41.05
C GLY A 234 -16.27 -9.13 -42.54
N LEU A 235 -15.12 -8.54 -42.90
CA LEU A 235 -14.74 -8.30 -44.29
C LEU A 235 -14.48 -9.60 -45.07
N MET A 236 -13.89 -10.61 -44.44
CA MET A 236 -13.66 -11.92 -45.07
C MET A 236 -14.97 -12.66 -45.38
N ARG A 237 -15.99 -12.56 -44.52
CA ARG A 237 -17.29 -13.21 -44.73
C ARG A 237 -18.05 -12.64 -45.94
N ARG A 238 -17.94 -11.33 -46.19
CA ARG A 238 -18.62 -10.65 -47.29
C ARG A 238 -18.08 -11.02 -48.68
N LYS A 239 -16.84 -11.52 -48.77
CA LYS A 239 -16.21 -11.88 -50.06
C LYS A 239 -16.62 -13.27 -50.57
N ASN A 240 -17.19 -14.11 -49.69
CA ASN A 240 -17.61 -15.49 -50.01
C ASN A 240 -19.14 -15.65 -50.12
N SER A 241 -19.90 -14.56 -50.13
CA SER A 241 -21.35 -14.52 -50.45
C SER A 241 -21.55 -13.65 -51.68
#